data_AF-A0A133V9L9-F1
#
_entry.id   AF-A0A133V9L9-F1
#
_cell.length_a   1.000
_cell.length_b   1.000
_cell.length_c   1.000
_cell.angle_alpha   90.00
_cell.angle_beta   90.00
_cell.angle_gamma   90.00
#
_symmetry.space_group_name_H-M   'P 1'
#
loop_
_entity.id
_entity.type
_entity.pdbx_description
1 polymer ?
#
loop_
_entity_poly.entity_id
_entity_poly.type
_entity_poly.pdbx_seq_one_letter_code
_entity_poly.pdbx_strand_id
1 'polypeptide(L)'
;MELIVISDVYGDEEVLDQLVYQLEGDNRITLVAGDIGIYRKWTDDLERYYKHATKVLEKLLSFSQRVYYIPGDTDTETLEIENDEIINVDKRFKIIDREFKIAILGLGGAPTCGLRNPNLFGYTWDEGEEFTQNELEKILKI
;
A
#
# COMPACT_ATOMS: atom_id res chain seq x y z
N MET A 1 2.63 12.02 16.77
CA MET A 1 2.36 11.20 15.57
C MET A 1 3.47 10.18 15.45
N GLU A 2 3.12 8.91 15.47
CA GLU A 2 4.03 7.80 15.16
C GLU A 2 3.74 7.33 13.73
N LEU A 3 4.80 7.03 12.97
CA LEU A 3 4.70 6.42 11.64
C LEU A 3 5.30 5.02 11.72
N ILE A 4 4.49 4.02 11.37
CA ILE A 4 4.97 2.64 11.17
C ILE A 4 4.95 2.37 9.67
N VAL A 5 6.01 1.72 9.19
CA VAL A 5 6.09 1.26 7.81
C VAL A 5 6.22 -0.26 7.81
N ILE A 6 5.36 -0.93 7.06
CA ILE A 6 5.31 -2.38 6.90
C ILE A 6 5.36 -2.65 5.40
N SER A 7 5.95 -3.77 5.01
CA SER A 7 6.05 -4.23 3.63
C SER A 7 5.99 -5.75 3.64
N ASP A 8 5.69 -6.37 2.50
CA ASP A 8 5.82 -7.82 2.33
C ASP A 8 5.00 -8.63 3.36
N VAL A 9 3.76 -8.20 3.60
CA VAL A 9 2.85 -8.85 4.56
C VAL A 9 2.41 -10.22 4.04
N TYR A 10 2.22 -10.36 2.72
CA TYR A 10 1.79 -11.58 2.04
C TYR A 10 0.52 -12.22 2.63
N GLY A 11 -0.29 -11.42 3.32
CA GLY A 11 -1.48 -11.84 4.04
C GLY A 11 -1.23 -12.73 5.25
N ASP A 12 -0.03 -12.67 5.85
CA ASP A 12 0.27 -13.35 7.10
C ASP A 12 -0.44 -12.66 8.28
N GLU A 13 -1.68 -13.06 8.53
CA GLU A 13 -2.48 -12.52 9.63
C GLU A 13 -1.88 -12.86 11.01
N GLU A 14 -1.12 -13.95 11.17
CA GLU A 14 -0.53 -14.35 12.45
C GLU A 14 0.60 -13.41 12.86
N VAL A 15 1.46 -13.01 11.91
CA VAL A 15 2.50 -12.00 12.16
C VAL A 15 1.87 -10.66 12.54
N LEU A 16 0.76 -10.29 11.91
CA LEU A 16 0.05 -9.07 12.27
C LEU A 16 -0.55 -9.14 13.68
N ASP A 17 -1.10 -10.27 14.11
CA ASP A 17 -1.58 -10.43 15.50
C ASP A 17 -0.45 -10.22 16.50
N GLN A 18 0.72 -10.78 16.22
CA GLN A 18 1.90 -10.60 17.08
C GLN A 18 2.35 -9.15 17.13
N LEU A 19 2.34 -8.45 15.99
CA LEU A 19 2.66 -7.03 15.91
C LEU A 19 1.66 -6.18 16.69
N VAL A 20 0.36 -6.38 16.47
CA VAL A 20 -0.73 -5.66 17.17
C VAL A 20 -0.58 -5.82 18.68
N TYR A 21 -0.28 -7.04 19.15
CA TYR A 21 -0.11 -7.33 20.56
C TYR A 21 1.07 -6.58 21.21
N GLN A 22 2.13 -6.31 20.45
CA GLN A 22 3.34 -5.64 20.94
C GLN A 22 3.26 -4.11 20.91
N LEU A 23 2.33 -3.55 20.13
CA LEU A 23 2.23 -2.12 19.92
C LEU A 23 1.21 -1.49 20.87
N GLU A 24 1.67 -0.61 21.76
CA GLU A 24 0.80 0.23 22.59
C GLU A 24 0.62 1.64 21.96
N GLY A 25 -0.50 2.33 22.25
CA GLY A 25 -0.73 3.75 21.93
C GLY A 25 -1.67 4.06 20.76
N ASP A 26 -2.25 5.27 20.78
CA ASP A 26 -3.46 5.62 19.98
C ASP A 26 -3.21 6.67 18.87
N ASN A 27 -1.95 7.07 18.61
CA ASN A 27 -1.62 8.17 17.67
C ASN A 27 -0.64 7.74 16.58
N ARG A 28 -1.03 6.71 15.83
CA ARG A 28 -0.21 6.03 14.83
C ARG A 28 -0.83 6.10 13.44
N ILE A 29 0.00 6.32 12.44
CA ILE A 29 -0.33 6.13 11.02
C ILE A 29 0.52 4.95 10.54
N THR A 30 -0.12 4.00 9.85
CA THR A 30 0.57 2.86 9.25
C THR A 30 0.69 3.05 7.74
N LEU A 31 1.90 2.83 7.22
CA LEU A 31 2.22 2.82 5.80
C LEU A 31 2.48 1.38 5.38
N VAL A 32 1.83 0.91 4.32
CA VAL A 32 2.03 -0.43 3.77
C VAL A 32 2.64 -0.33 2.38
N ALA A 33 3.89 -0.75 2.26
CA ALA A 33 4.71 -0.66 1.05
C ALA A 33 4.65 -1.96 0.26
N GLY A 34 3.49 -2.24 -0.33
CA GLY A 34 3.30 -3.35 -1.25
C GLY A 34 3.21 -4.72 -0.59
N ASP A 35 2.97 -5.70 -1.45
CA ASP A 35 2.91 -7.13 -1.16
C ASP A 35 2.01 -7.43 0.05
N ILE A 36 0.82 -6.84 0.01
CA ILE A 36 -0.20 -6.92 1.07
C ILE A 36 -0.76 -8.34 1.13
N GLY A 37 -1.03 -8.92 -0.04
CA GLY A 37 -1.41 -10.31 -0.22
C GLY A 37 -0.67 -10.94 -1.39
N ILE A 38 -1.10 -12.14 -1.76
CA ILE A 38 -0.60 -12.84 -2.94
C ILE A 38 -1.76 -13.01 -3.91
N TYR A 39 -1.71 -12.26 -5.01
CA TYR A 39 -2.60 -12.35 -6.15
C TYR A 39 -1.86 -12.91 -7.37
N ARG A 40 -2.25 -14.11 -7.79
CA ARG A 40 -1.78 -14.71 -9.04
C ARG A 40 -2.82 -14.47 -10.11
N LYS A 41 -2.53 -13.50 -10.99
CA LYS A 41 -3.38 -12.99 -12.08
C LYS A 41 -4.16 -14.05 -12.88
N TRP A 42 -3.59 -15.25 -13.04
CA TRP A 42 -4.16 -16.31 -13.89
C TRP A 42 -4.90 -17.41 -13.13
N THR A 43 -4.67 -17.54 -11.82
CA THR A 43 -5.18 -18.69 -11.04
C THR A 43 -6.09 -18.29 -9.92
N ASP A 44 -6.00 -17.04 -9.46
CA ASP A 44 -6.65 -16.63 -8.24
C ASP A 44 -7.98 -15.95 -8.55
N ASP A 45 -8.95 -16.25 -7.69
CA ASP A 45 -10.21 -15.53 -7.65
C ASP A 45 -9.98 -14.13 -7.09
N LEU A 46 -10.26 -13.13 -7.92
CA LEU A 46 -10.04 -11.73 -7.58
C LEU A 46 -10.87 -11.33 -6.35
N GLU A 47 -12.14 -11.74 -6.27
CA GLU A 47 -13.01 -11.40 -5.14
C GLU A 47 -12.45 -11.94 -3.80
N ARG A 48 -11.98 -13.19 -3.81
CA ARG A 48 -11.32 -13.79 -2.65
C ARG A 48 -10.04 -13.06 -2.27
N TYR A 49 -9.22 -12.65 -3.24
CA TYR A 49 -8.02 -11.86 -2.97
C TYR A 49 -8.39 -10.52 -2.32
N TYR A 50 -9.37 -9.79 -2.87
CA TYR A 50 -9.83 -8.51 -2.28
C TYR A 50 -10.26 -8.71 -0.84
N LYS A 51 -11.10 -9.71 -0.54
CA LYS A 51 -11.53 -9.99 0.83
C LYS A 51 -10.35 -10.26 1.77
N HIS A 52 -9.29 -10.88 1.28
CA HIS A 52 -8.10 -11.15 2.09
C HIS A 52 -7.26 -9.88 2.32
N ALA A 53 -6.97 -9.12 1.27
CA ALA A 53 -6.25 -7.85 1.38
C ALA A 53 -7.00 -6.83 2.24
N THR A 54 -8.34 -6.76 2.12
CA THR A 54 -9.18 -5.93 3.00
C THR A 54 -8.97 -6.29 4.47
N LYS A 55 -9.01 -7.58 4.83
CA LYS A 55 -8.81 -8.02 6.23
C LYS A 55 -7.46 -7.63 6.78
N VAL A 56 -6.40 -7.79 5.98
CA VAL A 56 -5.04 -7.36 6.35
C VAL A 56 -5.02 -5.87 6.68
N LEU A 57 -5.56 -5.04 5.79
CA LEU A 57 -5.54 -3.59 5.95
C LEU A 57 -6.46 -3.12 7.10
N GLU A 58 -7.62 -3.75 7.29
CA GLU A 58 -8.51 -3.49 8.43
C GLU A 58 -7.87 -3.88 9.76
N LYS A 59 -7.09 -4.97 9.78
CA LYS A 59 -6.34 -5.37 10.97
C LYS A 59 -5.25 -4.36 11.31
N LEU A 60 -4.55 -3.84 10.31
CA LEU A 60 -3.59 -2.74 10.49
C LEU A 60 -4.27 -1.45 10.97
N LEU A 61 -5.48 -1.18 10.49
CA LEU A 61 -6.29 -0.05 10.94
C LEU A 61 -6.71 -0.22 12.42
N SER A 62 -6.93 -1.44 12.91
CA SER A 62 -7.39 -1.65 14.31
C SER A 62 -6.46 -1.08 15.39
N PHE A 63 -5.19 -0.82 15.06
CA PHE A 63 -4.19 -0.20 15.96
C PHE A 63 -3.56 1.08 15.37
N SER A 64 -4.19 1.65 14.34
CA SER A 64 -3.75 2.86 13.65
C SER A 64 -4.93 3.82 13.47
N GLN A 65 -4.67 5.12 13.44
CA GLN A 65 -5.70 6.10 13.09
C GLN A 65 -6.03 6.09 11.59
N ARG A 66 -5.02 5.79 10.77
CA ARG A 66 -5.13 5.65 9.32
C ARG A 66 -4.11 4.66 8.80
N VAL A 67 -4.46 4.04 7.68
CA VAL A 67 -3.57 3.20 6.89
C VAL A 67 -3.42 3.85 5.52
N TYR A 68 -2.19 4.09 5.10
CA TYR A 68 -1.87 4.42 3.72
C TYR A 68 -1.18 3.22 3.09
N TYR A 69 -1.52 2.87 1.86
CA TYR A 69 -0.90 1.73 1.22
C TYR A 69 -0.62 1.98 -0.26
N ILE A 70 0.29 1.19 -0.78
CA ILE A 70 0.50 0.95 -2.20
C ILE A 70 0.40 -0.56 -2.45
N PRO A 71 -0.15 -1.01 -3.58
CA PRO A 71 -0.07 -2.41 -3.99
C PRO A 71 1.36 -2.74 -4.43
N GLY A 72 1.86 -3.93 -4.12
CA GLY A 72 3.13 -4.44 -4.63
C GLY A 72 2.95 -5.24 -5.92
N ASP A 73 4.00 -5.92 -6.38
CA ASP A 73 3.93 -6.72 -7.60
C ASP A 73 3.17 -8.03 -7.41
N THR A 74 3.02 -8.51 -6.18
CA THR A 74 2.14 -9.63 -5.86
C THR A 74 0.69 -9.22 -5.62
N ASP A 75 0.37 -7.92 -5.61
CA ASP A 75 -1.00 -7.43 -5.45
C ASP A 75 -1.66 -7.16 -6.80
N THR A 76 -3.00 -7.07 -6.83
CA THR A 76 -3.69 -6.59 -8.05
C THR A 76 -3.50 -5.08 -8.22
N GLU A 77 -3.24 -4.63 -9.46
CA GLU A 77 -3.14 -3.20 -9.80
C GLU A 77 -4.41 -2.42 -9.41
N THR A 78 -5.56 -3.09 -9.41
CA THR A 78 -6.86 -2.47 -9.12
C THR A 78 -7.20 -2.44 -7.63
N LEU A 79 -6.29 -2.79 -6.73
CA LEU A 79 -6.57 -2.86 -5.30
C LEU A 79 -7.04 -1.51 -4.76
N GLU A 80 -8.32 -1.45 -4.41
CA GLU A 80 -8.97 -0.31 -3.79
C GLU A 80 -9.91 -0.84 -2.71
N ILE A 81 -9.92 -0.18 -1.55
CA ILE A 81 -10.69 -0.58 -0.37
C ILE A 81 -11.70 0.51 -0.08
N GLU A 82 -12.97 0.13 0.11
CA GLU A 82 -14.05 1.05 0.45
C GLU A 82 -14.00 1.42 1.95
N ASN A 83 -12.99 2.18 2.36
CA ASN A 83 -12.84 2.69 3.73
C ASN A 83 -12.07 4.02 3.73
N ASP A 84 -12.65 5.07 4.30
CA ASP A 84 -12.09 6.44 4.29
C ASP A 84 -10.77 6.58 5.09
N GLU A 85 -10.47 5.62 5.98
CA GLU A 85 -9.27 5.58 6.80
C GLU A 85 -8.17 4.67 6.21
N ILE A 86 -8.49 3.90 5.16
CA ILE A 86 -7.56 3.02 4.43
C ILE A 86 -7.39 3.56 3.02
N ILE A 87 -6.31 4.30 2.79
CA ILE A 87 -6.16 5.14 1.60
C ILE A 87 -5.06 4.58 0.70
N ASN A 88 -5.44 4.20 -0.52
CA ASN A 88 -4.46 3.91 -1.57
C ASN A 88 -3.76 5.21 -1.99
N VAL A 89 -2.44 5.26 -1.84
CA VAL A 89 -1.59 6.37 -2.27
C VAL A 89 -0.75 6.02 -3.49
N ASP A 90 -1.05 4.90 -4.15
CA ASP A 90 -0.41 4.55 -5.40
C ASP A 90 -0.74 5.59 -6.46
N LYS A 91 0.33 6.00 -7.13
CA LYS A 91 0.30 7.02 -8.16
C LYS A 91 -0.46 8.27 -7.73
N ARG A 92 -0.31 8.70 -6.47
CA ARG A 92 -0.85 9.96 -5.94
C ARG A 92 -0.12 10.36 -4.67
N PHE A 93 -0.23 11.63 -4.28
CA PHE A 93 0.24 12.06 -2.97
C PHE A 93 -0.90 12.37 -2.00
N LYS A 94 -0.59 12.30 -0.72
CA LYS A 94 -1.47 12.75 0.38
C LYS A 94 -0.67 13.56 1.39
N ILE A 95 -1.17 14.75 1.72
CA ILE A 95 -0.68 15.50 2.87
C ILE A 95 -1.27 14.87 4.12
N ILE A 96 -0.41 14.40 5.02
CA ILE A 96 -0.80 13.79 6.29
C ILE A 96 -0.63 14.74 7.48
N ASP A 97 0.22 15.76 7.34
CA ASP A 97 0.40 16.81 8.33
C ASP A 97 0.63 18.15 7.63
N ARG A 98 -0.25 19.13 7.88
CA ARG A 98 -0.15 20.48 7.29
C ARG A 98 0.74 21.43 8.08
N GLU A 99 0.88 21.20 9.38
CA GLU A 99 1.72 22.04 10.24
C GLU A 99 3.19 21.76 9.96
N PHE A 100 3.54 20.48 9.89
CA PHE A 100 4.89 20.02 9.58
C PHE A 100 5.13 19.78 8.08
N LYS A 101 4.12 20.02 7.24
CA LYS A 101 4.16 19.83 5.78
C LYS A 101 4.64 18.44 5.35
N ILE A 102 4.11 17.40 6.00
CA ILE A 102 4.45 16.01 5.68
C ILE A 102 3.47 15.49 4.63
N ALA A 103 4.02 15.03 3.51
CA ALA A 103 3.28 14.38 2.44
C ALA A 103 3.85 12.97 2.18
N ILE A 104 2.97 12.06 1.80
CA ILE A 104 3.31 10.71 1.33
C ILE A 104 3.03 10.67 -0.16
N LEU A 105 3.96 10.12 -0.94
CA LEU A 105 3.80 9.78 -2.34
C LEU A 105 4.05 8.29 -2.49
N GLY A 106 3.11 7.57 -3.10
CA GLY A 106 3.22 6.14 -3.35
C GLY A 106 3.54 5.82 -4.80
N LEU A 107 4.37 4.80 -4.99
CA LEU A 107 4.59 4.13 -6.28
C LEU A 107 4.62 2.63 -6.04
N GLY A 108 3.50 1.97 -6.34
CA GLY A 108 3.32 0.53 -6.20
C GLY A 108 3.74 -0.26 -7.44
N GLY A 109 3.65 -1.58 -7.33
CA GLY A 109 3.98 -2.54 -8.39
C GLY A 109 5.47 -2.60 -8.71
N ALA A 110 5.82 -3.48 -9.65
CA ALA A 110 7.21 -3.62 -10.10
C ALA A 110 7.49 -2.98 -11.48
N PRO A 111 8.69 -2.39 -11.65
CA PRO A 111 9.16 -1.90 -12.94
C PRO A 111 9.30 -3.04 -13.96
N THR A 112 8.67 -2.92 -15.13
CA THR A 112 8.65 -4.02 -16.13
C THR A 112 10.04 -4.41 -16.63
N CYS A 113 10.98 -3.48 -16.76
CA CYS A 113 12.34 -3.75 -17.21
C CYS A 113 13.14 -4.60 -16.22
N GLY A 114 12.72 -4.62 -14.95
CA GLY A 114 13.34 -5.40 -13.88
C GLY A 114 12.91 -6.87 -13.86
N LEU A 115 11.91 -7.26 -14.66
CA LEU A 115 11.26 -8.56 -14.56
C LEU A 115 11.57 -9.45 -15.77
N ARG A 116 11.87 -10.72 -15.49
CA ARG A 116 12.05 -11.73 -16.56
C ARG A 116 10.76 -12.04 -17.30
N ASN A 117 9.62 -11.99 -16.60
CA ASN A 117 8.29 -12.20 -17.18
C ASN A 117 7.26 -11.36 -16.42
N PRO A 118 7.02 -10.10 -16.85
CA PRO A 118 6.07 -9.20 -16.20
C PRO A 118 4.65 -9.76 -16.09
N ASN A 119 4.24 -10.63 -17.03
CA ASN A 119 2.88 -11.18 -17.09
C ASN A 119 2.54 -12.13 -15.92
N LEU A 120 3.52 -12.52 -15.10
CA LEU A 120 3.29 -13.36 -13.92
C LEU A 120 2.85 -12.56 -12.68
N PHE A 121 3.02 -11.24 -12.71
CA PHE A 121 2.78 -10.37 -11.58
C PHE A 121 1.40 -9.72 -11.67
N GLY A 122 0.84 -9.40 -10.50
CA GLY A 122 -0.46 -8.77 -10.39
C GLY A 122 -0.41 -7.30 -10.79
N TYR A 123 0.70 -6.62 -10.50
CA TYR A 123 0.91 -5.21 -10.84
C TYR A 123 2.34 -4.91 -11.30
N THR A 124 2.45 -4.40 -12.52
CA THR A 124 3.70 -3.92 -13.10
C THR A 124 3.48 -2.60 -13.83
N TRP A 125 4.50 -1.76 -13.94
CA TRP A 125 4.42 -0.46 -14.63
C TRP A 125 5.62 -0.22 -15.55
N ASP A 126 5.38 0.57 -16.60
CA ASP A 126 6.41 1.01 -17.54
C ASP A 126 7.11 2.27 -16.99
N GLU A 127 8.42 2.20 -16.91
CA GLU A 127 9.30 3.21 -16.38
C GLU A 127 9.38 4.47 -17.26
N GLY A 128 8.93 4.38 -18.51
CA GLY A 128 8.81 5.52 -19.42
C GLY A 128 7.63 6.44 -19.10
N GLU A 129 6.71 6.07 -18.20
CA GLU A 129 5.62 6.94 -17.78
C GLU A 129 6.13 8.03 -16.82
N GLU A 130 5.96 9.32 -17.19
CA GLU A 130 6.37 10.50 -16.40
C GLU A 130 5.51 10.74 -15.14
N PHE A 131 5.06 9.67 -14.49
CA PHE A 131 4.12 9.77 -13.38
C PHE A 131 4.74 10.48 -12.16
N THR A 132 5.89 10.01 -11.72
CA THR A 132 6.50 10.43 -10.44
C THR A 132 6.92 11.90 -10.46
N GLN A 133 7.40 12.38 -11.62
CA GLN A 133 7.87 13.75 -11.78
C GLN A 133 6.73 14.76 -11.67
N ASN A 134 5.57 14.46 -12.28
CA ASN A 134 4.41 15.34 -12.26
C ASN A 134 3.82 15.52 -10.85
N GLU A 135 3.79 14.47 -10.03
CA GLU A 135 3.31 14.59 -8.64
C GLU A 135 4.31 15.28 -7.71
N LEU A 136 5.60 15.00 -7.87
CA LEU A 136 6.65 15.69 -7.11
C LEU A 136 6.58 17.21 -7.31
N GLU A 137 6.37 17.67 -8.55
CA GLU A 137 6.18 19.10 -8.84
C GLU A 137 4.95 19.70 -8.16
N LYS A 138 3.87 18.94 -7.99
CA LYS A 138 2.67 19.40 -7.27
C LYS A 138 2.97 19.56 -5.78
N ILE A 139 3.67 18.60 -5.17
CA ILE A 139 4.06 18.65 -3.75
C ILE A 139 4.94 19.87 -3.47
N LEU A 140 5.92 20.15 -4.33
CA LEU A 140 6.87 21.26 -4.15
C LEU A 140 6.21 22.66 -4.24
N LYS A 141 4.97 22.75 -4.73
CA LYS A 141 4.20 24.01 -4.82
C LYS A 141 3.34 24.29 -3.58
N ILE A 142 3.42 23.46 -2.53
CA ILE A 142 2.63 23.52 -1.28
C ILE A 142 3.51 23.99 -0.10
#